data_AF-A0A7L0MT40-F1
#
_entry.id   AF-A0A7L0MT40-F1
#
_cell.length_a   1.000
_cell.length_b   1.000
_cell.length_c   1.000
_cell.angle_alpha   90.00
_cell.angle_beta   90.00
_cell.angle_gamma   90.00
#
_symmetry.space_group_name_H-M   'P 1'
#
loop_
_entity.id
_entity.type
_entity.pdbx_description
1 polymer ?
#
loop_
_entity_poly.entity_id
_entity_poly.type
_entity_poly.pdbx_seq_one_letter_code
_entity_poly.pdbx_strand_id
1 'polypeptide(L)'
;RGWHLWGCSLCWQVLAYNRLTYETVAQRLLITVIPAPRGELPFQGEFLVGNRNVEELLPAAARDIFLQAAAGVWEQDDLQVINITSALDRGGRVPLPIKGHKEGVYVSVGSRGPFSGCLTSAASAQSRFLCSLGQQPLASCYDTFAPHFSIRWCNLTLLQVWPSPTTSGPVWGSGVLEEGGGFQPPTEVPPQDLLPGFLVTLLVPLAVAALLCLLLGHIMCCRREGV
;
A
#
# COMPACT_ATOMS: atom_id res chain seq x y z
N ARG A 1 -33.77 16.85 16.74
CA ARG A 1 -33.91 17.05 15.27
C ARG A 1 -32.56 17.62 14.82
N GLY A 2 -31.54 16.81 14.52
CA GLY A 2 -31.48 15.85 13.42
C GLY A 2 -30.64 16.48 12.31
N TRP A 3 -29.36 16.74 12.59
CA TRP A 3 -28.42 17.29 11.60
C TRP A 3 -28.04 16.17 10.63
N HIS A 4 -28.67 16.18 9.45
CA HIS A 4 -28.26 15.35 8.32
C HIS A 4 -26.95 15.94 7.79
N LEU A 5 -25.83 15.27 8.08
CA LEU A 5 -24.55 15.49 7.41
C LEU A 5 -24.71 15.06 5.95
N TRP A 6 -24.90 16.04 5.07
CA TRP A 6 -24.77 15.83 3.63
C TRP A 6 -23.31 15.46 3.35
N GLY A 7 -23.08 14.22 2.91
CA GLY A 7 -21.77 13.79 2.43
C GLY A 7 -21.33 14.66 1.26
N CYS A 8 -20.07 15.10 1.28
CA CYS A 8 -19.51 15.87 0.18
C CYS A 8 -19.18 14.90 -0.97
N SER A 9 -19.89 15.01 -2.08
CA SER A 9 -19.62 14.22 -3.29
C SER A 9 -18.86 15.06 -4.30
N LEU A 10 -17.62 14.66 -4.59
CA LEU A 10 -16.80 15.19 -5.66
C LEU A 10 -17.19 14.50 -6.98
N CYS A 11 -17.76 15.27 -7.90
CA CYS A 11 -18.05 14.80 -9.25
C CYS A 11 -16.95 15.27 -10.20
N TRP A 12 -16.26 14.33 -10.81
CA TRP A 12 -15.22 14.59 -11.80
C TRP A 12 -15.61 13.92 -13.11
N GLN A 13 -15.32 14.59 -14.21
CA GLN A 13 -15.57 14.08 -15.54
C GLN A 13 -14.23 13.80 -16.22
N VAL A 14 -14.01 12.54 -16.56
CA VAL A 14 -12.85 12.11 -17.34
C VAL A 14 -13.27 12.10 -18.79
N LEU A 15 -12.59 12.90 -19.61
CA LEU A 15 -12.74 12.91 -21.07
C LEU A 15 -11.52 12.23 -21.67
N ALA A 16 -11.73 11.11 -22.35
CA ALA A 16 -10.72 10.45 -23.15
C ALA A 16 -11.03 10.69 -24.63
N TYR A 17 -9.99 10.86 -25.45
CA TYR A 17 -10.15 10.89 -26.90
C TYR A 17 -9.13 9.98 -27.56
N ASN A 18 -9.56 9.28 -28.60
CA ASN A 18 -8.69 8.48 -29.43
C ASN A 18 -7.90 9.40 -30.37
N ARG A 19 -6.56 9.36 -30.31
CA ARG A 19 -5.70 10.22 -31.14
C ARG A 19 -5.77 9.93 -32.64
N LEU A 20 -6.18 8.71 -33.03
CA LEU A 20 -6.24 8.28 -34.43
C LEU A 20 -7.63 8.46 -35.04
N THR A 21 -8.68 8.17 -34.27
CA THR A 21 -10.07 8.25 -34.76
C THR A 21 -10.80 9.53 -34.34
N TYR A 22 -10.21 10.33 -33.43
CA TYR A 22 -10.81 11.52 -32.81
C TYR A 22 -12.12 11.27 -32.05
N GLU A 23 -12.50 10.01 -31.84
CA GLU A 23 -13.64 9.65 -31.02
C GLU A 23 -13.41 10.04 -29.57
N THR A 24 -14.45 10.53 -28.91
CA THR A 24 -14.39 10.95 -27.50
C THR A 24 -15.30 10.06 -26.66
N VAL A 25 -14.82 9.70 -25.48
CA VAL A 25 -15.60 9.01 -24.44
C VAL A 25 -15.50 9.84 -23.17
N ALA A 26 -16.65 10.15 -22.58
CA ALA A 26 -16.74 10.85 -21.31
C ALA A 26 -17.28 9.91 -20.23
N GLN A 27 -16.60 9.84 -19.10
CA GLN A 27 -17.06 9.07 -17.94
C GLN A 27 -17.09 9.98 -16.71
N ARG A 28 -18.24 9.98 -16.02
CA ARG A 28 -18.39 10.69 -14.75
C ARG A 28 -18.00 9.74 -13.63
N LEU A 29 -17.05 10.13 -12.79
CA LEU A 29 -16.81 9.47 -11.53
C LEU A 29 -17.37 10.31 -10.38
N LEU A 30 -18.06 9.63 -9.47
CA LEU A 30 -18.62 10.20 -8.26
C LEU A 30 -17.79 9.68 -7.08
N ILE A 31 -16.92 10.53 -6.53
CA ILE A 31 -16.23 10.23 -5.28
C ILE A 31 -17.09 10.77 -4.15
N THR A 32 -17.53 9.89 -3.26
CA THR A 32 -18.29 10.29 -2.07
C THR A 32 -17.36 10.22 -0.87
N VAL A 33 -17.13 11.36 -0.21
CA VAL A 33 -16.36 11.40 1.03
C VAL A 33 -17.31 11.10 2.17
N ILE A 34 -17.22 9.89 2.69
CA ILE A 34 -18.00 9.45 3.84
C ILE A 34 -17.10 9.63 5.06
N PRO A 35 -17.55 10.32 6.13
CA PRO A 35 -16.79 10.40 7.37
C PRO A 35 -16.40 9.00 7.82
N ALA A 36 -15.13 8.82 8.19
CA ALA A 36 -14.69 7.55 8.75
C ALA A 36 -15.63 7.20 9.92
N PRO A 37 -16.17 5.96 9.95
CA PRO A 37 -17.09 5.54 10.99
C PRO A 37 -16.47 5.82 12.36
N ARG A 38 -17.20 6.58 13.19
CA ARG A 38 -16.77 6.90 14.55
C ARG A 38 -16.73 5.60 15.35
N GLY A 39 -15.52 5.12 15.62
CA GLY A 39 -15.26 3.94 16.42
C GLY A 39 -13.91 3.35 16.06
N GLU A 40 -13.10 3.06 17.08
CA GLU A 40 -11.87 2.31 16.88
C GLU A 40 -12.25 0.89 16.45
N LEU A 41 -11.57 0.41 15.40
CA LEU A 41 -11.61 -0.99 14.97
C LEU A 41 -10.31 -1.63 15.47
N PRO A 42 -10.26 -2.06 16.74
CA PRO A 42 -9.03 -2.57 17.34
C PRO A 42 -8.57 -3.86 16.70
N PHE A 43 -9.46 -4.68 16.12
CA PHE A 43 -9.06 -5.90 15.44
C PHE A 43 -9.05 -5.67 13.95
N GLN A 44 -7.88 -5.74 13.34
CA GLN A 44 -7.67 -5.52 11.91
C GLN A 44 -7.03 -6.75 11.27
N GLY A 45 -7.48 -7.10 10.08
CA GLY A 45 -7.02 -8.25 9.33
C GLY A 45 -6.76 -7.83 7.89
N GLU A 46 -5.62 -8.22 7.35
CA GLU A 46 -5.24 -7.90 5.98
C GLU A 46 -5.18 -9.17 5.14
N PHE A 47 -5.96 -9.17 4.05
CA PHE A 47 -6.11 -10.29 3.15
C PHE A 47 -5.49 -9.94 1.80
N LEU A 48 -4.64 -10.83 1.27
CA LEU A 48 -4.15 -10.73 -0.10
C LEU A 48 -5.08 -11.50 -1.04
N VAL A 49 -5.82 -10.76 -1.87
CA VAL A 49 -6.69 -11.28 -2.92
C VAL A 49 -5.86 -11.45 -4.20
N GLY A 50 -5.63 -12.68 -4.64
CA GLY A 50 -4.73 -12.97 -5.77
C GLY A 50 -5.37 -12.87 -7.16
N ASN A 51 -6.70 -12.86 -7.27
CA ASN A 51 -7.43 -12.93 -8.54
C ASN A 51 -8.15 -11.62 -8.92
N ARG A 52 -7.73 -10.49 -8.35
CA ARG A 52 -8.32 -9.16 -8.59
C ARG A 52 -7.25 -8.09 -8.76
N ASN A 53 -7.62 -7.02 -9.43
CA ASN A 53 -6.91 -5.74 -9.42
C ASN A 53 -7.68 -4.73 -8.58
N VAL A 54 -7.06 -3.60 -8.23
CA VAL A 54 -7.67 -2.58 -7.37
C VAL A 54 -8.99 -2.09 -7.99
N GLU A 55 -9.01 -1.83 -9.29
CA GLU A 55 -10.16 -1.32 -10.03
C GLU A 55 -11.37 -2.26 -9.98
N GLU A 56 -11.14 -3.57 -9.79
CA GLU A 56 -12.22 -4.57 -9.67
C GLU A 56 -12.79 -4.64 -8.25
N LEU A 57 -12.04 -4.19 -7.24
CA LEU A 57 -12.45 -4.19 -5.83
C LEU A 57 -12.87 -2.81 -5.31
N LEU A 58 -12.66 -1.74 -6.07
CA LEU A 58 -13.16 -0.40 -5.72
C LEU A 58 -14.70 -0.27 -5.73
N PRO A 59 -15.46 -0.90 -6.66
CA PRO A 59 -16.92 -0.77 -6.70
C PRO A 59 -17.59 -1.28 -5.42
N ALA A 60 -18.63 -0.58 -4.95
CA ALA A 60 -19.35 -0.94 -3.72
C ALA A 60 -19.84 -2.39 -3.72
N ALA A 61 -20.46 -2.85 -4.81
CA ALA A 61 -20.95 -4.23 -4.92
C ALA A 61 -19.84 -5.28 -4.73
N ALA A 62 -18.63 -5.04 -5.25
CA ALA A 62 -17.51 -5.97 -5.07
C ALA A 62 -17.02 -5.99 -3.61
N ARG A 63 -16.99 -4.81 -2.97
CA ARG A 63 -16.63 -4.65 -1.55
C ARG A 63 -17.65 -5.33 -0.64
N ASP A 64 -18.94 -5.23 -0.94
CA ASP A 64 -20.00 -5.84 -0.15
C ASP A 64 -19.93 -7.36 -0.20
N ILE A 65 -19.71 -7.96 -1.38
CA ILE A 65 -19.50 -9.41 -1.53
C ILE A 65 -18.25 -9.85 -0.75
N PHE A 66 -17.17 -9.06 -0.81
CA PHE A 66 -15.95 -9.36 -0.05
C PHE A 66 -16.18 -9.30 1.46
N LEU A 67 -16.86 -8.25 1.94
CA LEU A 67 -17.19 -8.09 3.36
C LEU A 67 -18.10 -9.21 3.86
N GLN A 68 -19.05 -9.67 3.06
CA GLN A 68 -19.91 -10.81 3.41
C GLN A 68 -19.10 -12.10 3.58
N ALA A 69 -18.15 -12.37 2.67
CA ALA A 69 -17.26 -13.52 2.80
C ALA A 69 -16.32 -13.38 4.01
N ALA A 70 -15.80 -12.18 4.25
CA ALA A 70 -14.99 -11.88 5.42
C ALA A 70 -15.78 -12.06 6.72
N ALA A 71 -17.05 -11.66 6.76
CA ALA A 71 -17.95 -11.86 7.90
C ALA A 71 -18.15 -13.33 8.22
N GLY A 72 -18.30 -14.18 7.21
CA GLY A 72 -18.39 -15.63 7.39
C GLY A 72 -17.13 -16.24 8.02
N VAL A 73 -15.95 -15.76 7.66
CA VAL A 73 -14.66 -16.24 8.21
C VAL A 73 -14.37 -15.66 9.59
N TRP A 74 -14.69 -14.39 9.80
CA TRP A 74 -14.42 -13.67 11.04
C TRP A 74 -15.49 -13.93 12.11
N GLU A 75 -16.67 -14.40 11.72
CA GLU A 75 -17.83 -14.60 12.60
C GLU A 75 -18.27 -13.27 13.25
N GLN A 76 -18.19 -12.16 12.49
CA GLN A 76 -18.55 -10.81 12.93
C GLN A 76 -19.30 -10.07 11.82
N ASP A 77 -20.34 -9.31 12.19
CA ASP A 77 -21.19 -8.57 11.25
C ASP A 77 -20.83 -7.07 11.14
N ASP A 78 -19.91 -6.58 11.96
CA ASP A 78 -19.52 -5.16 12.03
C ASP A 78 -18.26 -4.82 11.21
N LEU A 79 -17.87 -5.71 10.30
CA LEU A 79 -16.67 -5.58 9.48
C LEU A 79 -16.74 -4.41 8.51
N GLN A 80 -15.62 -3.70 8.39
CA GLN A 80 -15.49 -2.55 7.50
C GLN A 80 -14.15 -2.55 6.79
N VAL A 81 -14.16 -2.21 5.51
CA VAL A 81 -12.92 -2.02 4.75
C VAL A 81 -12.21 -0.75 5.22
N ILE A 82 -10.99 -0.89 5.70
CA ILE A 82 -10.10 0.19 6.14
C ILE A 82 -9.28 0.70 4.96
N ASN A 83 -8.68 -0.23 4.19
CA ASN A 83 -7.78 0.12 3.10
C ASN A 83 -7.82 -0.94 1.98
N ILE A 84 -7.55 -0.50 0.76
CA ILE A 84 -7.38 -1.34 -0.42
C ILE A 84 -6.13 -0.84 -1.15
N THR A 85 -5.11 -1.70 -1.25
CA THR A 85 -3.80 -1.33 -1.82
C THR A 85 -3.38 -2.35 -2.87
N SER A 86 -2.76 -1.92 -3.97
CA SER A 86 -2.21 -2.86 -4.97
C SER A 86 -1.07 -3.67 -4.34
N ALA A 87 -0.95 -4.94 -4.72
CA ALA A 87 0.22 -5.73 -4.37
C ALA A 87 1.52 -5.16 -4.97
N LEU A 88 1.42 -4.40 -6.07
CA LEU A 88 2.56 -3.70 -6.69
C LEU A 88 3.16 -2.65 -5.78
N ASP A 89 2.34 -1.89 -5.07
CA ASP A 89 2.78 -0.82 -4.16
C ASP A 89 3.63 -1.36 -2.99
N ARG A 90 3.58 -2.68 -2.75
CA ARG A 90 4.35 -3.38 -1.72
C ARG A 90 5.53 -4.17 -2.26
N GLY A 91 6.07 -3.76 -3.41
CA GLY A 91 7.22 -4.41 -4.04
C GLY A 91 6.84 -5.61 -4.92
N GLY A 92 5.55 -5.76 -5.24
CA GLY A 92 5.12 -6.67 -6.30
C GLY A 92 5.69 -6.24 -7.64
N ARG A 93 6.07 -7.21 -8.49
CA ARG A 93 6.48 -6.91 -9.87
C ARG A 93 5.23 -6.67 -10.71
N VAL A 94 5.26 -5.62 -11.54
CA VAL A 94 4.22 -5.39 -12.54
C VAL A 94 4.08 -6.67 -13.36
N PRO A 95 2.94 -7.37 -13.30
CA PRO A 95 2.76 -8.59 -14.06
C PRO A 95 2.83 -8.22 -15.54
N LEU A 96 3.50 -9.06 -16.31
CA LEU A 96 3.36 -9.01 -17.76
C LEU A 96 1.86 -9.18 -18.07
N PRO A 97 1.31 -8.45 -19.06
CA PRO A 97 -0.10 -8.52 -19.42
C PRO A 97 -0.43 -9.88 -20.07
N ILE A 98 -0.49 -10.92 -19.23
CA ILE A 98 -0.85 -12.28 -19.57
C ILE A 98 -2.31 -12.47 -19.17
N LYS A 99 -3.13 -12.94 -20.11
CA LYS A 99 -4.56 -13.16 -19.89
C LYS A 99 -4.77 -14.06 -18.66
N GLY A 100 -5.56 -13.58 -17.70
CA GLY A 100 -5.89 -14.31 -16.47
C GLY A 100 -4.93 -14.11 -15.29
N HIS A 101 -3.82 -13.38 -15.47
CA HIS A 101 -2.97 -12.98 -14.36
C HIS A 101 -3.38 -11.61 -13.85
N LYS A 102 -3.52 -11.49 -12.53
CA LYS A 102 -3.88 -10.25 -11.83
C LYS A 102 -2.75 -9.86 -10.89
N GLU A 103 -2.64 -8.57 -10.62
CA GLU A 103 -1.60 -8.02 -9.74
C GLU A 103 -1.77 -8.53 -8.31
N GLY A 104 -3.02 -8.69 -7.89
CA GLY A 104 -3.39 -8.97 -6.52
C GLY A 104 -3.56 -7.69 -5.73
N VAL A 105 -4.39 -7.76 -4.69
CA VAL A 105 -4.82 -6.60 -3.89
C VAL A 105 -4.79 -6.97 -2.43
N TYR A 106 -4.19 -6.12 -1.61
CA TYR A 106 -4.32 -6.18 -0.16
C TYR A 106 -5.58 -5.45 0.27
N VAL A 107 -6.48 -6.16 0.96
CA VAL A 107 -7.69 -5.59 1.54
C VAL A 107 -7.57 -5.67 3.05
N SER A 108 -7.49 -4.50 3.70
CA SER A 108 -7.49 -4.38 5.15
C SER A 108 -8.92 -4.21 5.64
N VAL A 109 -9.35 -5.06 6.56
CA VAL A 109 -10.69 -5.04 7.16
C VAL A 109 -10.55 -4.89 8.67
N GLY A 110 -11.45 -4.15 9.31
CA GLY A 110 -11.50 -4.02 10.76
C GLY A 110 -12.85 -4.39 11.34
N SER A 111 -12.82 -4.87 12.59
CA SER A 111 -13.97 -5.16 13.44
C SER A 111 -13.71 -4.67 14.87
N ARG A 112 -14.79 -4.48 15.64
CA ARG A 112 -14.71 -4.29 17.10
C ARG A 112 -14.58 -5.63 17.83
N GLY A 113 -15.06 -6.71 17.22
CA GLY A 113 -14.99 -8.06 17.73
C GLY A 113 -13.64 -8.75 17.47
N PRO A 114 -13.25 -9.70 18.33
CA PRO A 114 -12.00 -10.43 18.18
C PRO A 114 -12.00 -11.33 16.94
N PHE A 115 -10.81 -11.84 16.58
CA PHE A 115 -10.67 -12.80 15.49
C PHE A 115 -11.31 -14.15 15.83
N SER A 116 -11.89 -14.81 14.83
CA SER A 116 -12.39 -16.19 14.96
C SER A 116 -11.24 -17.19 15.23
N GLY A 117 -11.60 -18.39 15.68
CA GLY A 117 -10.65 -19.48 15.84
C GLY A 117 -9.95 -19.85 14.52
N CYS A 118 -10.67 -19.79 13.40
CA CYS A 118 -10.08 -20.08 12.09
C CYS A 118 -9.03 -19.04 11.68
N LEU A 119 -9.31 -17.75 11.84
CA LEU A 119 -8.35 -16.70 11.52
C LEU A 119 -7.10 -16.82 12.39
N THR A 120 -7.29 -17.08 13.69
CA THR A 120 -6.20 -17.28 14.63
C THR A 120 -5.34 -18.49 14.28
N SER A 121 -5.94 -19.61 13.86
CA SER A 121 -5.20 -20.80 13.42
C SER A 121 -4.48 -20.56 12.10
N ALA A 122 -5.12 -19.87 11.15
CA ALA A 122 -4.55 -19.51 9.85
C ALA A 122 -3.31 -18.60 9.99
N ALA A 123 -3.33 -17.67 10.95
CA ALA A 123 -2.22 -16.76 11.24
C ALA A 123 -1.19 -17.30 12.27
N SER A 124 -1.35 -18.53 12.74
CA SER A 124 -0.50 -19.15 13.77
C SER A 124 0.95 -19.36 13.32
N ALA A 125 1.87 -19.53 14.28
CA ALA A 125 3.27 -19.84 13.99
C ALA A 125 3.43 -21.15 13.19
N GLN A 126 2.59 -22.15 13.46
CA GLN A 126 2.58 -23.41 12.73
C GLN A 126 2.15 -23.22 11.28
N SER A 127 1.12 -22.42 11.02
CA SER A 127 0.71 -22.05 9.66
C SER A 127 1.81 -21.30 8.91
N ARG A 128 2.54 -20.39 9.56
CA ARG A 128 3.70 -19.71 8.95
C ARG A 128 4.81 -20.68 8.59
N PHE A 129 5.08 -21.67 9.44
CA PHE A 129 6.04 -22.72 9.13
C PHE A 129 5.60 -23.56 7.93
N LEU A 130 4.33 -24.00 7.87
CA LEU A 130 3.79 -24.72 6.71
C LEU A 130 3.92 -23.90 5.42
N CYS A 131 3.58 -22.61 5.48
CA CYS A 131 3.74 -21.69 4.37
C CYS A 131 5.20 -21.56 3.90
N SER A 132 6.18 -21.59 4.81
CA SER A 132 7.60 -21.58 4.46
C SER A 132 8.04 -22.85 3.71
N LEU A 133 7.33 -23.96 3.92
CA LEU A 133 7.52 -25.22 3.19
C LEU A 133 6.67 -25.31 1.90
N GLY A 134 5.93 -24.24 1.55
CA GLY A 134 4.99 -24.24 0.43
C GLY A 134 3.73 -25.08 0.67
N GLN A 135 3.45 -25.45 1.92
CA GLN A 135 2.26 -26.20 2.32
C GLN A 135 1.12 -25.25 2.70
N GLN A 136 -0.12 -25.77 2.69
CA GLN A 136 -1.30 -25.00 3.08
C GLN A 136 -1.30 -24.72 4.60
N PRO A 137 -1.76 -23.53 5.03
CA PRO A 137 -1.87 -23.19 6.43
C PRO A 137 -3.02 -23.94 7.12
N LEU A 138 -3.02 -23.95 8.44
CA LEU A 138 -4.08 -24.54 9.27
C LEU A 138 -5.31 -23.61 9.31
N ALA A 139 -6.05 -23.54 8.21
CA ALA A 139 -7.29 -22.78 8.10
C ALA A 139 -8.43 -23.75 7.74
N SER A 140 -9.48 -23.82 8.55
CA SER A 140 -10.70 -24.61 8.24
C SER A 140 -11.68 -23.84 7.33
N CYS A 141 -11.56 -22.53 7.26
CA CYS A 141 -12.46 -21.60 6.59
C CYS A 141 -11.97 -21.14 5.21
N TYR A 142 -10.98 -21.84 4.64
CA TYR A 142 -10.26 -21.42 3.44
C TYR A 142 -11.15 -21.28 2.19
N ASP A 143 -12.27 -22.00 2.14
CA ASP A 143 -13.21 -22.03 1.02
C ASP A 143 -14.26 -20.90 1.04
N THR A 144 -14.41 -20.17 2.14
CA THR A 144 -15.50 -19.18 2.32
C THR A 144 -15.50 -18.05 1.29
N PHE A 145 -14.32 -17.73 0.75
CA PHE A 145 -14.13 -16.68 -0.25
C PHE A 145 -14.36 -17.17 -1.70
N ALA A 146 -14.38 -18.49 -1.92
CA ALA A 146 -14.63 -19.07 -3.23
C ALA A 146 -16.13 -18.96 -3.60
N PRO A 147 -16.47 -18.88 -4.90
CA PRO A 147 -15.57 -18.82 -6.05
C PRO A 147 -15.10 -17.40 -6.39
N HIS A 148 -15.58 -16.38 -5.67
CA HIS A 148 -15.41 -14.97 -6.06
C HIS A 148 -13.99 -14.45 -5.82
N PHE A 149 -13.34 -14.88 -4.74
CA PHE A 149 -12.02 -14.39 -4.34
C PHE A 149 -11.07 -15.54 -4.01
N SER A 150 -9.84 -15.43 -4.52
CA SER A 150 -8.75 -16.35 -4.20
C SER A 150 -7.84 -15.70 -3.16
N ILE A 151 -7.99 -16.08 -1.91
CA ILE A 151 -7.20 -15.53 -0.80
C ILE A 151 -5.87 -16.26 -0.69
N ARG A 152 -4.77 -15.51 -0.64
CA ARG A 152 -3.43 -16.01 -0.33
C ARG A 152 -3.26 -16.08 1.18
N TRP A 153 -3.72 -17.17 1.78
CA TRP A 153 -3.74 -17.36 3.24
C TRP A 153 -2.37 -17.24 3.92
N CYS A 154 -1.28 -17.59 3.23
CA CYS A 154 0.08 -17.41 3.73
C CYS A 154 0.52 -15.94 3.89
N ASN A 155 -0.25 -15.00 3.34
CA ASN A 155 -0.03 -13.56 3.44
C ASN A 155 -1.04 -12.90 4.39
N LEU A 156 -1.85 -13.68 5.11
CA LEU A 156 -2.79 -13.16 6.10
C LEU A 156 -2.02 -12.51 7.26
N THR A 157 -2.35 -11.27 7.58
CA THR A 157 -1.85 -10.61 8.80
C THR A 157 -3.01 -10.19 9.68
N LEU A 158 -2.88 -10.42 10.98
CA LEU A 158 -3.86 -10.02 11.99
C LEU A 158 -3.17 -9.09 12.98
N LEU A 159 -3.79 -7.94 13.22
CA LEU A 159 -3.25 -6.84 14.01
C LEU A 159 -4.28 -6.41 15.04
N GLN A 160 -3.85 -6.32 16.29
CA GLN A 160 -4.64 -5.66 17.34
C GLN A 160 -4.08 -4.25 17.55
N VAL A 161 -4.84 -3.25 17.13
CA VAL A 161 -4.51 -1.83 17.26
C VAL A 161 -5.13 -1.30 18.55
N TRP A 162 -4.29 -0.78 19.43
CA TRP A 162 -4.73 -0.08 20.63
C TRP A 162 -4.84 1.41 20.35
N PRO A 163 -5.84 2.11 20.89
CA PRO A 163 -5.85 3.57 20.85
C PRO A 163 -4.53 4.11 21.39
N SER A 164 -3.81 4.81 20.53
CA SER A 164 -2.80 5.74 21.02
C SER A 164 -3.56 6.89 21.70
N PRO A 165 -3.10 7.39 22.86
CA PRO A 165 -3.72 8.58 23.45
C PRO A 165 -3.73 9.66 22.38
N THR A 166 -4.91 10.20 22.10
CA THR A 166 -5.11 11.27 21.13
C THR A 166 -4.29 12.47 21.60
N THR A 167 -3.02 12.57 21.18
CA THR A 167 -2.34 13.85 21.13
C THR A 167 -3.22 14.68 20.21
N SER A 168 -3.87 15.70 20.76
CA SER A 168 -4.58 16.71 20.01
C SER A 168 -3.67 17.11 18.86
N GLY A 169 -4.00 16.67 17.64
CA GLY A 169 -3.27 17.07 16.45
C GLY A 169 -3.23 18.59 16.42
N PRO A 170 -2.19 19.20 15.80
CA PRO A 170 -2.18 20.65 15.63
C PRO A 170 -3.51 21.07 15.02
N VAL A 171 -4.15 22.08 15.59
CA VAL A 171 -5.40 22.63 15.07
C VAL A 171 -5.16 22.98 13.61
N TRP A 172 -5.83 22.27 12.70
CA TRP A 172 -5.78 22.61 11.29
C TRP A 172 -6.46 23.97 11.14
N GLY A 173 -5.68 24.99 10.78
CA GLY A 173 -6.22 26.30 10.43
C GLY A 173 -7.21 26.17 9.26
N SER A 174 -8.02 27.21 9.03
CA SER A 174 -9.15 27.21 8.08
C SER A 174 -8.83 26.78 6.64
N GLY A 175 -7.57 26.63 6.26
CA GLY A 175 -7.14 26.27 4.90
C GLY A 175 -7.46 27.34 3.84
N VAL A 176 -8.03 28.46 4.27
CA VAL A 176 -8.31 29.65 3.45
C VAL A 176 -7.11 30.57 3.58
N LEU A 177 -6.47 30.88 2.46
CA LEU A 177 -5.51 31.98 2.42
C LEU A 177 -6.30 33.27 2.64
N GLU A 178 -6.00 33.99 3.72
CA GLU A 178 -6.46 35.36 3.90
C GLU A 178 -6.05 36.18 2.69
N GLU A 179 -7.00 36.94 2.13
CA GLU A 179 -6.87 37.72 0.91
C GLU A 179 -5.85 38.86 1.15
N GLY A 180 -4.57 38.56 0.97
CA GLY A 180 -3.45 39.49 1.19
C GLY A 180 -2.26 38.97 2.01
N GLY A 181 -2.26 37.71 2.46
CA GLY A 181 -1.12 37.13 3.18
C GLY A 181 0.09 36.88 2.27
N GLY A 182 1.08 37.77 2.27
CA GLY A 182 2.36 37.54 1.60
C GLY A 182 3.09 36.32 2.17
N PHE A 183 3.60 35.46 1.29
CA PHE A 183 4.49 34.38 1.67
C PHE A 183 5.79 34.97 2.23
N GLN A 184 6.00 34.86 3.54
CA GLN A 184 7.26 35.17 4.20
C GLN A 184 7.99 33.84 4.48
N PRO A 185 8.79 33.34 3.52
CA PRO A 185 9.61 32.17 3.78
C PRO A 185 10.58 32.48 4.92
N PRO A 186 10.97 31.48 5.73
CA PRO A 186 12.06 31.64 6.68
C PRO A 186 13.31 32.16 5.95
N THR A 187 13.73 33.39 6.25
CA THR A 187 14.81 34.07 5.53
C THR A 187 16.19 33.51 5.86
N GLU A 188 16.32 32.70 6.91
CA GLU A 188 17.59 32.09 7.28
C GLU A 188 17.48 30.57 7.39
N VAL A 189 18.04 29.90 6.38
CA VAL A 189 18.49 28.51 6.50
C VAL A 189 19.89 28.57 7.10
N PRO A 190 20.17 27.88 8.23
CA PRO A 190 21.52 27.85 8.77
C PRO A 190 22.48 27.35 7.68
N PRO A 191 23.65 28.01 7.49
CA PRO A 191 24.57 27.67 6.42
C PRO A 191 24.94 26.18 6.54
N GLN A 192 24.54 25.40 5.54
CA GLN A 192 24.96 24.00 5.45
C GLN A 192 26.32 23.99 4.77
N ASP A 193 27.34 23.56 5.50
CA ASP A 193 28.67 23.33 4.94
C ASP A 193 28.61 22.10 4.01
N LEU A 194 28.38 22.36 2.71
CA LEU A 194 28.31 21.35 1.64
C LEU A 194 29.71 20.90 1.17
N LEU A 195 30.75 21.66 1.55
CA LEU A 195 32.16 21.42 1.22
C LEU A 195 32.64 19.99 1.55
N PRO A 196 32.40 19.43 2.76
CA PRO A 196 32.80 18.06 3.09
C PRO A 196 32.12 17.01 2.20
N GLY A 197 30.83 17.18 1.90
CA GLY A 197 30.09 16.27 1.03
C GLY A 197 30.68 16.25 -0.39
N PHE A 198 30.95 17.42 -0.95
CA PHE A 198 31.58 17.57 -2.25
C PHE A 198 32.98 16.94 -2.32
N LEU A 199 33.82 17.16 -1.29
CA LEU A 199 35.15 16.57 -1.22
C LEU A 199 35.11 15.04 -1.16
N VAL A 200 34.18 14.46 -0.40
CA VAL A 200 34.02 13.00 -0.32
C VAL A 200 33.57 12.43 -1.66
N THR A 201 32.57 13.04 -2.31
CA THR A 201 32.08 12.59 -3.62
C THR A 201 33.14 12.70 -4.71
N LEU A 202 34.08 13.65 -4.64
CA LEU A 202 35.13 13.83 -5.63
C LEU A 202 36.39 12.99 -5.36
N LEU A 203 36.89 12.99 -4.12
CA LEU A 203 38.17 12.36 -3.77
C LEU A 203 38.07 10.83 -3.73
N VAL A 204 36.94 10.27 -3.30
CA VAL A 204 36.79 8.80 -3.18
C VAL A 204 36.87 8.12 -4.56
N PRO A 205 36.13 8.54 -5.60
CA PRO A 205 36.27 7.95 -6.93
C PRO A 205 37.66 8.14 -7.54
N LEU A 206 38.30 9.30 -7.33
CA LEU A 206 39.66 9.56 -7.81
C LEU A 206 40.70 8.63 -7.14
N ALA A 207 40.59 8.42 -5.83
CA ALA A 207 41.46 7.50 -5.10
C ALA A 207 41.28 6.06 -5.59
N VAL A 208 40.04 5.62 -5.80
CA VAL A 208 39.73 4.30 -6.35
C VAL A 208 40.31 4.14 -7.76
N ALA A 209 40.11 5.14 -8.63
CA ALA A 209 40.66 5.12 -9.98
C ALA A 209 42.20 5.06 -9.97
N ALA A 210 42.86 5.86 -9.13
CA ALA A 210 44.31 5.84 -8.97
C ALA A 210 44.82 4.48 -8.49
N LEU A 211 44.14 3.88 -7.50
CA LEU A 211 44.46 2.55 -6.98
C LEU A 211 44.35 1.48 -8.09
N LEU A 212 43.27 1.53 -8.87
CA LEU A 212 43.06 0.62 -10.01
C LEU A 212 44.14 0.81 -11.08
N CYS A 213 44.52 2.05 -11.40
CA CYS A 213 45.60 2.35 -12.34
C CYS A 213 46.95 1.81 -11.86
N LEU A 214 47.27 1.97 -10.58
CA LEU A 214 48.51 1.42 -9.99
C LEU A 214 48.50 -0.11 -10.00
N LEU A 215 47.36 -0.72 -9.69
CA LEU A 215 47.21 -2.17 -9.65
C LEU A 215 47.30 -2.77 -11.07
N LEU A 216 46.66 -2.14 -12.06
CA LEU A 216 46.78 -2.49 -13.47
C LEU A 216 48.21 -2.29 -13.98
N GLY A 217 48.85 -1.17 -13.63
CA GLY A 217 50.24 -0.90 -13.95
C GLY A 217 51.19 -1.94 -13.35
N HIS A 218 50.97 -2.34 -12.10
CA HIS A 218 51.72 -3.41 -11.45
C HIS A 218 51.51 -4.75 -12.16
N ILE A 219 50.28 -5.11 -12.53
CA ILE A 219 50.02 -6.35 -13.28
C ILE A 219 50.68 -6.31 -14.67
N MET A 220 50.59 -5.19 -15.38
CA MET A 220 51.16 -5.06 -16.73
C MET A 220 52.69 -4.98 -16.75
N CYS A 221 53.31 -4.32 -15.77
CA CYS A 221 54.78 -4.16 -15.70
C CYS A 221 55.48 -5.26 -14.90
N CYS A 222 54.87 -5.78 -13.83
CA CYS A 222 55.51 -6.76 -12.93
C CYS A 222 55.06 -8.21 -13.16
N ARG A 223 53.95 -8.47 -13.87
CA ARG A 223 53.51 -9.82 -14.24
C ARG A 223 53.57 -10.11 -15.75
N ARG A 224 54.37 -9.36 -16.49
CA ARG A 224 54.74 -9.75 -17.85
C ARG A 224 55.80 -10.86 -17.78
N GLU A 225 55.38 -12.09 -17.49
CA GLU A 225 56.14 -13.27 -17.86
C GLU A 225 56.10 -13.36 -19.40
N GLY A 226 57.15 -12.84 -20.00
CA GLY A 226 57.39 -12.80 -21.43
C GLY A 226 58.90 -12.75 -21.71
N VAL A 227 59.64 -13.61 -21.00
CA VAL A 227 60.86 -14.30 -21.46
C VAL A 227 60.72 -15.75 -21.03
#